data_AF-A0A7S0U3H4-F1
#
_entry.id   AF-A0A7S0U3H4-F1
#
_cell.length_a   1.000
_cell.length_b   1.000
_cell.length_c   1.000
_cell.angle_alpha   90.00
_cell.angle_beta   90.00
_cell.angle_gamma   90.00
#
_symmetry.space_group_name_H-M   'P 1'
#
loop_
_entity.id
_entity.type
_entity.pdbx_description
1 polymer ?
#
loop_
_entity_poly.entity_id
_entity_poly.type
_entity_poly.pdbx_seq_one_letter_code
_entity_poly.pdbx_strand_id
1 'polypeptide(L)'
;GTVEEVVAVHLPAVFMPHGLGHLMGIDTHDVGGYPRGAKRAQRPGLRNIRLNRRLEEGMVVTVEPGCYFINHFVEEALADEARAKYMDAAKVRGMVGFGGVRIED
;
A
#
# COMPACT_ATOMS: atom_id res chain seq x y z
N GLY A 1 4.19 8.23 -17.76
CA GLY A 1 5.55 7.96 -17.32
C GLY A 1 5.80 6.47 -17.28
N THR A 2 7.01 6.07 -16.93
CA THR A 2 7.36 4.66 -16.70
C THR A 2 6.90 4.21 -15.31
N VAL A 3 6.95 2.90 -15.04
CA VAL A 3 6.59 2.35 -13.74
C VAL A 3 7.52 2.86 -12.64
N GLU A 4 8.81 2.96 -12.95
CA GLU A 4 9.86 3.41 -12.03
C GLU A 4 9.62 4.85 -11.60
N GLU A 5 9.24 5.72 -12.53
CA GLU A 5 8.91 7.12 -12.25
C GLU A 5 7.70 7.25 -11.32
N VAL A 6 6.65 6.45 -11.57
CA VAL A 6 5.42 6.42 -10.77
C VAL A 6 5.69 5.92 -9.35
N VAL A 7 6.54 4.89 -9.22
CA VAL A 7 6.97 4.35 -7.92
C VAL A 7 7.86 5.35 -7.16
N ALA A 8 8.73 6.07 -7.85
CA ALA A 8 9.63 7.05 -7.26
C ALA A 8 8.89 8.19 -6.54
N VAL A 9 7.73 8.61 -7.06
CA VAL A 9 6.87 9.64 -6.42
C VAL A 9 5.86 9.05 -5.41
N HIS A 10 5.96 7.75 -5.13
CA HIS A 10 5.11 7.00 -4.21
C HIS A 10 3.62 7.03 -4.57
N LEU A 11 3.28 7.20 -5.84
CA LEU A 11 1.89 7.25 -6.30
C LEU A 11 1.09 5.97 -5.98
N PRO A 12 1.64 4.74 -6.02
CA PRO A 12 0.88 3.55 -5.64
C PRO A 12 0.32 3.59 -4.22
N ALA A 13 0.98 4.31 -3.29
CA ALA A 13 0.50 4.44 -1.91
C ALA A 13 -0.79 5.27 -1.78
N VAL A 14 -1.16 6.03 -2.82
CA VAL A 14 -2.45 6.74 -2.91
C VAL A 14 -3.59 5.73 -3.05
N PHE A 15 -3.36 4.65 -3.81
CA PHE A 15 -4.37 3.64 -4.12
C PHE A 15 -4.27 2.39 -3.24
N MET A 16 -3.10 2.11 -2.65
CA MET A 16 -2.89 1.05 -1.67
C MET A 16 -2.18 1.63 -0.44
N PRO A 17 -2.92 2.29 0.48
CA PRO A 17 -2.30 2.99 1.60
C PRO A 17 -1.81 2.05 2.71
N HIS A 18 -2.22 0.77 2.70
CA HIS A 18 -1.82 -0.23 3.69
C HIS A 18 -0.62 -1.09 3.24
N GLY A 19 -0.13 -1.94 4.13
CA GLY A 19 0.88 -2.95 3.80
C GLY A 19 0.30 -4.09 2.96
N LEU A 20 1.16 -4.85 2.28
CA LEU A 20 0.73 -5.98 1.44
C LEU A 20 0.15 -7.16 2.24
N GLY A 21 0.50 -7.26 3.52
CA GLY A 21 0.05 -8.36 4.38
C GLY A 21 0.85 -8.48 5.67
N HIS A 22 0.61 -9.56 6.39
CA HIS A 22 1.13 -9.81 7.73
C HIS A 22 1.22 -11.29 8.05
N LEU A 23 1.94 -11.63 9.13
CA LEU A 23 1.90 -12.98 9.70
C LEU A 23 0.49 -13.27 10.22
N MET A 24 0.06 -14.51 10.08
CA MET A 24 -1.23 -15.02 10.56
C MET A 24 -0.98 -16.26 11.42
N GLY A 25 -1.66 -16.36 12.56
CA GLY A 25 -1.47 -17.46 13.50
C GLY A 25 -2.56 -17.48 14.56
N ILE A 26 -2.18 -17.50 15.84
CA ILE A 26 -3.14 -17.35 16.95
C ILE A 26 -3.81 -15.98 16.89
N ASP A 27 -3.02 -14.93 16.63
CA ASP A 27 -3.52 -13.59 16.38
C ASP A 27 -3.70 -13.34 14.88
N THR A 28 -4.73 -12.58 14.51
CA THR A 28 -4.95 -12.16 13.10
C THR A 28 -3.71 -11.45 12.57
N HIS A 29 -3.19 -10.48 13.32
CA HIS A 29 -1.89 -9.87 13.07
C HIS A 29 -0.85 -10.52 13.98
N ASP A 30 -0.30 -11.66 13.57
CA ASP A 30 0.56 -12.47 14.44
C ASP A 30 1.89 -11.79 14.80
N VAL A 31 2.46 -12.21 15.91
CA VAL A 31 3.64 -11.62 16.52
C VAL A 31 4.91 -11.84 15.67
N GLY A 32 5.97 -11.09 16.00
CA GLY A 32 7.29 -11.35 15.42
C GLY A 32 7.49 -10.85 13.98
N GLY A 33 6.59 -10.04 13.43
CA GLY A 33 6.76 -9.40 12.12
C GLY A 33 7.91 -8.38 12.07
N TYR A 34 8.33 -7.84 13.22
CA TYR A 34 9.49 -6.97 13.37
C TYR A 34 10.42 -7.52 14.46
N PRO A 35 11.51 -8.22 14.11
CA PRO A 35 12.46 -8.72 15.10
C PRO A 35 13.20 -7.55 15.78
N ARG A 36 13.85 -7.84 16.93
CA ARG A 36 14.62 -6.85 17.67
C ARG A 36 15.64 -6.15 16.75
N GLY A 37 15.59 -4.82 16.72
CA GLY A 37 16.46 -3.99 15.89
C GLY A 37 15.95 -3.71 14.47
N ALA A 38 14.87 -4.36 14.02
CA ALA A 38 14.25 -4.06 12.74
C ALA A 38 13.64 -2.65 12.76
N LYS A 39 13.92 -1.85 11.73
CA LYS A 39 13.36 -0.51 11.55
C LYS A 39 12.23 -0.54 10.51
N ARG A 40 11.15 0.16 10.80
CA ARG A 40 10.05 0.38 9.87
C ARG A 40 10.45 1.46 8.86
N ALA A 41 10.24 1.19 7.57
CA ALA A 41 10.41 2.20 6.53
C ALA A 41 9.47 3.39 6.81
N GLN A 42 9.89 4.62 6.52
CA GLN A 42 9.05 5.81 6.73
C GLN A 42 8.36 6.31 5.45
N ARG A 43 8.57 5.60 4.33
CA ARG A 43 7.99 5.95 3.02
C ARG A 43 6.49 5.62 2.98
N PRO A 44 5.66 6.41 2.26
CA PRO A 44 4.25 6.08 2.02
C PRO A 44 4.04 4.65 1.51
N GLY A 45 2.95 4.00 1.94
CA GLY A 45 2.69 2.57 1.72
C GLY A 45 3.56 1.68 2.61
N LEU A 46 4.89 1.73 2.42
CA LEU A 46 5.84 0.83 3.11
C LEU A 46 5.88 1.00 4.63
N ARG A 47 5.57 2.21 5.13
CA ARG A 47 5.44 2.44 6.58
C ARG A 47 4.34 1.64 7.23
N ASN A 48 3.41 1.05 6.48
CA ASN A 48 2.29 0.28 7.00
C ASN A 48 2.47 -1.24 6.86
N ILE A 49 3.63 -1.72 6.38
CA ILE A 49 3.97 -3.15 6.32
C ILE A 49 3.98 -3.76 7.73
N ARG A 50 3.49 -4.99 7.90
CA ARG A 50 3.48 -5.67 9.20
C ARG A 50 4.51 -6.80 9.31
N LEU A 51 5.02 -7.28 8.17
CA LEU A 51 6.07 -8.29 8.09
C LEU A 51 7.34 -7.71 7.43
N ASN A 52 8.37 -7.46 8.23
CA ASN A 52 9.70 -7.00 7.78
C ASN A 52 10.75 -8.07 8.07
N ARG A 53 10.55 -9.25 7.49
CA ARG A 53 11.45 -10.41 7.58
C ARG A 53 11.62 -11.03 6.20
N ARG A 54 12.68 -11.82 6.05
CA ARG A 54 12.78 -12.77 4.94
C ARG A 54 11.73 -13.86 5.16
N LEU A 55 11.05 -14.26 4.10
CA LEU A 55 10.13 -15.40 4.15
C LEU A 55 10.94 -16.69 4.39
N GLU A 56 10.46 -17.50 5.33
CA GLU A 56 11.05 -18.76 5.76
C GLU A 56 9.96 -19.85 5.76
N GLU A 57 10.37 -21.11 5.59
CA GLU A 57 9.47 -22.25 5.65
C GLU A 57 8.70 -22.28 6.99
N GLY A 58 7.41 -22.60 6.94
CA GLY A 58 6.53 -22.64 8.10
C GLY A 58 5.89 -21.31 8.49
N MET A 59 6.26 -20.19 7.85
CA MET A 59 5.51 -18.94 8.01
C MET A 59 4.15 -19.03 7.32
N VAL A 60 3.10 -18.57 8.00
CA VAL A 60 1.77 -18.32 7.42
C VAL A 60 1.59 -16.81 7.29
N VAL A 61 1.26 -16.35 6.09
CA VAL A 61 1.27 -14.93 5.71
C VAL A 61 0.05 -14.63 4.87
N THR A 62 -0.60 -13.49 5.12
CA THR A 62 -1.64 -12.95 4.24
C THR A 62 -1.00 -12.22 3.06
N VAL A 63 -1.62 -12.33 1.89
CA VAL A 63 -1.30 -11.59 0.67
C VAL A 63 -2.56 -10.83 0.27
N GLU A 64 -2.63 -9.57 0.69
CA GLU A 64 -3.83 -8.74 0.63
C GLU A 64 -3.69 -7.47 -0.25
N PRO A 65 -3.27 -7.55 -1.54
CA PRO A 65 -3.23 -6.36 -2.38
C PRO A 65 -4.60 -5.66 -2.47
N GLY A 66 -4.55 -4.34 -2.41
CA GLY A 66 -5.75 -3.49 -2.49
C GLY A 66 -5.59 -2.34 -3.47
N CYS A 67 -6.71 -1.89 -4.04
CA CYS A 67 -6.79 -0.68 -4.86
C CYS A 67 -8.08 0.07 -4.52
N TYR A 68 -7.93 1.26 -3.94
CA TYR A 68 -9.03 2.08 -3.44
C TYR A 68 -8.98 3.49 -4.01
N PHE A 69 -10.16 4.08 -4.20
CA PHE A 69 -10.33 5.45 -4.68
C PHE A 69 -10.82 6.34 -3.54
N ILE A 70 -9.94 6.56 -2.56
CA ILE A 70 -10.23 7.35 -1.35
C ILE A 70 -10.13 8.84 -1.70
N ASN A 71 -11.25 9.56 -1.59
CA ASN A 71 -11.36 10.97 -2.03
C ASN A 71 -10.21 11.86 -1.52
N HIS A 72 -9.90 11.77 -0.22
CA HIS A 72 -8.85 12.59 0.37
C HIS A 72 -7.47 12.35 -0.26
N PHE A 73 -7.07 11.09 -0.45
CA PHE A 73 -5.78 10.76 -1.05
C PHE A 73 -5.73 11.08 -2.54
N VAL A 74 -6.85 10.90 -3.26
CA VAL A 74 -6.97 11.26 -4.67
C VAL A 74 -6.78 12.76 -4.86
N GLU A 75 -7.50 13.59 -4.10
CA GLU A 75 -7.40 15.05 -4.27
C GLU A 75 -6.04 15.59 -3.79
N GLU A 76 -5.44 15.02 -2.74
CA GLU A 76 -4.05 15.36 -2.34
C GLU A 76 -3.06 15.03 -3.47
N ALA A 77 -3.20 13.87 -4.11
CA ALA A 77 -2.32 13.46 -5.20
C ALA A 77 -2.52 14.28 -6.49
N LEU A 78 -3.75 14.72 -6.77
CA LEU A 78 -4.05 15.61 -7.90
C LEU A 78 -3.59 17.05 -7.68
N ALA A 79 -3.44 17.48 -6.42
CA ALA A 79 -2.88 18.79 -6.06
C ALA A 79 -1.34 18.81 -6.10
N ASP A 80 -0.69 17.65 -6.04
CA ASP A 80 0.77 17.50 -6.14
C ASP A 80 1.20 17.30 -7.61
N GLU A 81 1.81 18.32 -8.22
CA GLU A 81 2.26 18.27 -9.63
C GLU A 81 3.18 17.08 -9.94
N ALA A 82 3.99 16.62 -8.97
CA ALA A 82 4.88 15.49 -9.16
C ALA A 82 4.11 14.16 -9.36
N ARG A 83 2.89 14.08 -8.84
CA ARG A 83 1.99 12.92 -8.93
C ARG A 83 0.91 13.11 -9.99
N ALA A 84 0.29 14.29 -10.04
CA ALA A 84 -0.82 14.62 -10.92
C ALA A 84 -0.49 14.38 -12.40
N LYS A 85 0.75 14.62 -12.83
CA LYS A 85 1.21 14.36 -14.21
C LYS A 85 1.13 12.90 -14.66
N TYR A 86 0.96 11.96 -13.72
CA TYR A 86 0.79 10.53 -14.00
C TYR A 86 -0.66 10.05 -13.87
N MET A 87 -1.61 10.95 -13.60
CA MET A 87 -3.01 10.61 -13.32
C MET A 87 -3.94 11.22 -14.37
N ASP A 88 -4.90 10.42 -14.84
CA ASP A 88 -6.05 10.94 -15.57
C ASP A 88 -7.11 11.42 -14.56
N ALA A 89 -7.10 12.73 -14.29
CA ALA A 89 -7.92 13.33 -13.25
C ALA A 89 -9.42 13.04 -13.42
N ALA A 90 -9.93 13.02 -14.65
CA ALA A 90 -11.33 12.75 -14.93
C ALA A 90 -11.69 11.30 -14.58
N LYS A 91 -10.86 10.34 -15.01
CA LYS A 91 -11.09 8.91 -14.69
C LYS A 91 -10.97 8.62 -13.21
N VAL A 92 -9.93 9.14 -12.55
CA VAL A 92 -9.71 8.87 -11.13
C VAL A 92 -10.83 9.47 -10.28
N ARG A 93 -11.26 10.71 -10.55
CA ARG A 93 -12.43 11.31 -9.87
C ARG A 93 -13.71 10.55 -10.15
N GLY A 94 -13.91 10.04 -11.37
CA GLY A 94 -15.06 9.20 -11.72
C GLY A 94 -15.14 7.88 -10.94
N MET A 95 -14.02 7.41 -10.39
CA MET A 95 -13.96 6.21 -9.53
C MET A 95 -14.15 6.52 -8.05
N VAL A 96 -14.11 7.79 -7.63
CA VAL A 96 -14.40 8.16 -6.23
C VAL A 96 -15.85 7.78 -5.92
N GLY A 97 -16.04 7.04 -4.83
CA GLY A 97 -17.34 6.47 -4.46
C GLY A 97 -17.55 5.01 -4.85
N PHE A 98 -16.72 4.45 -5.75
CA PHE A 98 -16.66 3.00 -5.99
C PHE A 98 -16.22 2.23 -4.74
N GLY A 99 -15.45 2.87 -3.87
CA GLY A 99 -14.79 2.25 -2.73
C GLY A 99 -13.43 1.70 -3.16
N GLY A 100 -13.37 0.40 -3.42
CA GLY A 100 -12.15 -0.26 -3.87
C GLY A 100 -12.28 -1.78 -3.87
N VAL A 101 -11.19 -2.44 -4.26
CA VAL A 101 -11.06 -3.90 -4.26
C VAL A 101 -9.90 -4.27 -3.34
N ARG A 102 -10.07 -5.37 -2.62
CA ARG A 102 -8.98 -6.09 -1.94
C ARG A 102 -9.13 -7.57 -2.28
N ILE A 103 -8.01 -8.24 -2.55
CA ILE A 103 -7.97 -9.70 -2.67
C ILE A 103 -6.94 -10.16 -1.65
N GLU A 104 -7.33 -11.07 -0.76
CA GLU A 104 -6.59 -11.53 0.42
C GLU A 104 -6.58 -13.06 0.39
N ASP A 105 -5.40 -13.67 0.26
CA ASP A 105 -5.10 -15.04 0.70
C ASP A 105 -3.86 -15.00 1.60
#